data_AF-A0A951N232-F1
#
_entry.id   AF-A0A951N232-F1
#
_cell.length_a   1.000
_cell.length_b   1.000
_cell.length_c   1.000
_cell.angle_alpha   90.00
_cell.angle_beta   90.00
_cell.angle_gamma   90.00
#
_symmetry.space_group_name_H-M   'P 1'
#
loop_
_entity.id
_entity.type
_entity.pdbx_description
1 polymer ?
#
loop_
_entity_poly.entity_id
_entity_poly.type
_entity_poly.pdbx_seq_one_letter_code
_entity_poly.pdbx_strand_id
1 'polypeptide(L)'
;MARREDGGPPSLSMVLSGGVGVVAMVAFVAAVALGADLLEPPPGARLAVTAADGPAGLAVLVPRCRSERVTRVELRTAGGDAVWRITARKGSIDERYVVGADEPLGFVTEVPLRSPRPAGRLEAVASVAGGGSADVVDRVVFDPDAVPSGGAVLYQGDVVEPGAFEAGAAAAADCAESDRGLGLVTWLFVAAATGVVITYVTMVVRYWKGRTSGEPW
;
A
#
# COMPACT_ATOMS: atom_id res chain seq x y z
N MET A 1 -58.48 11.83 -32.94
CA MET A 1 -57.64 12.97 -32.54
C MET A 1 -56.48 12.42 -31.74
N ALA A 2 -55.36 12.11 -32.39
CA ALA A 2 -54.13 11.69 -31.72
C ALA A 2 -53.24 12.93 -31.58
N ARG A 3 -52.93 13.30 -30.33
CA ARG A 3 -52.04 14.41 -30.01
C ARG A 3 -50.61 13.94 -30.32
N ARG A 4 -50.04 14.44 -31.42
CA ARG A 4 -48.63 14.26 -31.77
C ARG A 4 -47.85 15.15 -30.80
N GLU A 5 -47.20 14.54 -29.81
CA GLU A 5 -46.24 15.27 -28.97
C GLU A 5 -44.96 15.45 -29.81
N ASP A 6 -44.73 16.68 -30.24
CA ASP A 6 -43.54 17.10 -30.96
C ASP A 6 -42.31 16.94 -30.04
N GLY A 7 -41.59 15.83 -30.21
CA GLY A 7 -40.26 15.64 -29.67
C GLY A 7 -39.27 16.57 -30.36
N GLY A 8 -39.23 17.84 -29.94
CA GLY A 8 -38.25 18.82 -30.40
C GLY A 8 -36.81 18.31 -30.18
N PRO A 9 -35.86 18.69 -31.05
CA PRO A 9 -34.47 18.25 -30.92
C PRO A 9 -33.93 18.65 -29.53
N PRO A 10 -33.15 17.78 -28.86
CA PRO A 10 -32.59 18.08 -27.55
C PRO A 10 -31.79 19.39 -27.63
N SER A 11 -32.05 20.29 -26.68
CA SER A 11 -31.41 21.60 -26.65
C SER A 11 -29.90 21.46 -26.52
N LEU A 12 -29.15 22.33 -27.19
CA LEU A 12 -27.69 22.32 -27.22
C LEU A 12 -27.07 22.42 -25.81
N SER A 13 -27.80 23.07 -24.89
CA SER A 13 -27.52 23.12 -23.46
C SER A 13 -27.55 21.75 -22.76
N MET A 14 -28.45 20.85 -23.17
CA MET A 14 -28.58 19.50 -22.61
C MET A 14 -27.43 18.58 -23.06
N VAL A 15 -26.90 18.82 -24.27
CA VAL A 15 -25.74 18.08 -24.80
C VAL A 15 -24.45 18.56 -24.12
N LEU A 16 -24.30 19.88 -23.93
CA LEU A 16 -23.14 20.45 -23.24
C LEU A 16 -23.07 20.05 -21.76
N SER A 17 -24.19 20.06 -21.03
CA SER A 17 -24.21 19.62 -19.63
C SER A 17 -23.89 18.13 -19.48
N GLY A 18 -24.34 17.30 -20.42
CA GLY A 18 -24.01 15.87 -20.45
C GLY A 18 -22.52 15.63 -20.69
N GLY A 19 -21.91 16.35 -21.63
CA GLY A 19 -20.49 16.22 -21.95
C GLY A 19 -19.56 16.59 -20.79
N VAL A 20 -19.86 17.67 -20.06
CA VAL A 20 -19.07 18.10 -18.89
C VAL A 20 -19.11 17.04 -17.79
N GLY A 21 -20.28 16.44 -17.54
CA GLY A 21 -20.42 15.36 -16.56
C GLY A 21 -19.55 14.14 -16.89
N VAL A 22 -19.49 13.74 -18.17
CA VAL A 22 -18.65 12.62 -18.61
C VAL A 22 -17.16 12.92 -18.45
N VAL A 23 -16.72 14.13 -18.81
CA VAL A 23 -15.30 14.52 -18.66
C VAL A 23 -14.90 14.56 -17.18
N ALA A 24 -15.73 15.12 -16.30
CA ALA A 24 -15.49 15.11 -14.86
C ALA A 24 -15.42 13.69 -14.29
N MET A 25 -16.32 12.80 -14.74
CA MET A 25 -16.33 11.39 -14.35
C MET A 25 -15.05 10.67 -14.78
N VAL A 26 -14.63 10.84 -16.05
CA VAL A 26 -13.40 10.22 -16.57
C VAL A 26 -12.17 10.76 -15.85
N ALA A 27 -12.11 12.06 -15.57
CA ALA A 27 -11.01 12.66 -14.81
C ALA A 27 -10.96 12.12 -13.37
N PHE A 28 -12.11 11.94 -12.72
CA PHE A 28 -12.20 11.35 -11.39
C PHE A 28 -11.77 9.88 -11.39
N VAL A 29 -12.24 9.08 -12.35
CA VAL A 29 -11.84 7.67 -12.49
C VAL A 29 -10.35 7.56 -12.78
N ALA A 30 -9.81 8.43 -13.65
CA ALA A 30 -8.36 8.48 -13.90
C ALA A 30 -7.58 8.89 -12.66
N ALA A 31 -8.06 9.86 -11.88
CA ALA A 31 -7.43 10.27 -10.62
C ALA A 31 -7.45 9.15 -9.57
N VAL A 32 -8.54 8.38 -9.49
CA VAL A 32 -8.65 7.23 -8.57
C VAL A 32 -7.81 6.05 -9.04
N ALA A 33 -7.85 5.71 -10.33
CA ALA A 33 -7.09 4.58 -10.90
C ALA A 33 -5.58 4.86 -10.90
N LEU A 34 -5.16 6.07 -11.31
CA LEU A 34 -3.75 6.46 -11.28
C LEU A 34 -3.28 6.81 -9.87
N GLY A 35 -4.17 7.29 -8.99
CA GLY A 35 -3.84 7.57 -7.59
C GLY A 35 -3.62 6.31 -6.76
N ALA A 36 -4.33 5.21 -7.08
CA ALA A 36 -4.17 3.93 -6.40
C ALA A 36 -2.82 3.25 -6.71
N ASP A 37 -2.29 3.38 -7.94
CA ASP A 37 -0.99 2.82 -8.32
C ASP A 37 0.22 3.68 -7.89
N LEU A 38 0.01 4.96 -7.54
CA LEU A 38 1.09 5.87 -7.11
C LEU A 38 1.40 5.81 -5.60
N LEU A 39 0.67 4.99 -4.84
CA LEU A 39 0.77 4.89 -3.39
C LEU A 39 1.34 3.56 -2.90
N GLU A 40 1.91 2.72 -3.78
CA GLU A 40 2.68 1.57 -3.29
C GLU A 40 3.85 2.08 -2.44
N PRO A 41 3.90 1.75 -1.14
CA PRO A 41 4.97 2.20 -0.28
C PRO A 41 6.29 1.68 -0.84
N PRO A 42 7.35 2.51 -0.92
CA PRO A 42 8.64 2.02 -1.33
C PRO A 42 9.07 0.85 -0.41
N PRO A 43 9.74 -0.18 -0.96
CA PRO A 43 10.20 -1.33 -0.17
C PRO A 43 11.03 -0.84 1.02
N GLY A 44 10.66 -1.25 2.25
CA GLY A 44 11.29 -0.76 3.48
C GLY A 44 10.56 0.37 4.19
N ALA A 45 9.37 0.78 3.73
CA ALA A 45 8.56 1.80 4.38
C ALA A 45 7.94 1.38 5.73
N ARG A 46 8.09 0.11 6.13
CA ARG A 46 7.58 -0.39 7.41
C ARG A 46 8.67 -0.96 8.32
N LEU A 47 9.94 -0.65 8.06
CA LEU A 47 11.07 -1.20 8.82
C LEU A 47 12.02 -0.09 9.26
N ALA A 48 12.35 -0.07 10.54
CA ALA A 48 13.38 0.81 11.09
C ALA A 48 14.34 0.06 12.00
N VAL A 49 15.49 0.68 12.25
CA VAL A 49 16.50 0.16 13.18
C VAL A 49 16.79 1.21 14.23
N THR A 50 16.92 0.78 15.48
CA THR A 50 17.24 1.69 16.60
C THR A 50 18.24 1.03 17.53
N ALA A 51 18.92 1.84 18.34
CA ALA A 51 19.78 1.32 19.40
C ALA A 51 18.95 0.57 20.45
N ALA A 52 19.51 -0.52 20.98
CA ALA A 52 18.86 -1.31 22.02
C ALA A 52 19.89 -1.95 22.94
N ASP A 53 19.49 -2.17 24.19
CA ASP A 53 20.26 -2.96 25.14
C ASP A 53 20.16 -4.44 24.77
N GLY A 54 21.17 -4.93 24.05
CA GLY A 54 21.25 -6.32 23.61
C GLY A 54 22.61 -6.66 23.00
N PRO A 55 22.88 -7.93 22.67
CA PRO A 55 24.20 -8.38 22.22
C PRO A 55 24.72 -7.64 20.99
N ALA A 56 23.83 -7.26 20.07
CA ALA A 56 24.17 -6.44 18.91
C ALA A 56 24.07 -4.94 19.09
N GLY A 57 23.57 -4.46 20.24
CA GLY A 57 23.35 -3.04 20.49
C GLY A 57 22.23 -2.42 19.64
N LEU A 58 21.43 -3.24 18.94
CA LEU A 58 20.42 -2.78 17.99
C LEU A 58 19.14 -3.62 18.04
N ALA A 59 18.02 -3.00 17.71
CA ALA A 59 16.73 -3.63 17.54
C ALA A 59 16.10 -3.24 16.20
N VAL A 60 15.39 -4.20 15.61
CA VAL A 60 14.58 -4.01 14.42
C VAL A 60 13.16 -3.70 14.85
N LEU A 61 12.63 -2.58 14.36
CA LEU A 61 11.25 -2.15 14.56
C LEU A 61 10.43 -2.53 13.33
N VAL A 62 9.42 -3.36 13.54
CA VAL A 62 8.52 -3.90 12.52
C VAL A 62 7.08 -3.51 12.88
N PRO A 63 6.67 -2.26 12.64
CA PRO A 63 5.28 -1.85 12.73
C PRO A 63 4.40 -2.76 11.87
N ARG A 64 3.27 -3.15 12.45
CA ARG A 64 2.35 -4.14 11.88
C ARG A 64 0.91 -3.77 12.18
N CYS A 65 0.01 -4.09 11.27
CA CYS A 65 -1.42 -3.95 11.50
C CYS A 65 -1.93 -5.01 12.49
N ARG A 66 -3.06 -4.75 13.17
CA ARG A 66 -3.58 -5.68 14.20
C ARG A 66 -3.82 -7.11 13.69
N SER A 67 -4.13 -7.27 12.40
CA SER A 67 -4.36 -8.58 11.76
C SER A 67 -3.09 -9.26 11.25
N GLU A 68 -1.98 -8.54 11.24
CA GLU A 68 -0.70 -9.01 10.71
C GLU A 68 0.15 -9.65 11.82
N ARG A 69 1.04 -10.56 11.41
CA ARG A 69 1.98 -11.21 12.32
C ARG A 69 3.36 -11.29 11.69
N VAL A 70 4.37 -10.88 12.43
CA VAL A 70 5.77 -10.99 11.97
C VAL A 70 6.20 -12.43 12.06
N THR A 71 6.60 -13.03 10.94
CA THR A 71 6.97 -14.45 10.83
C THR A 71 8.47 -14.67 10.71
N ARG A 72 9.23 -13.65 10.30
CA ARG A 72 10.68 -13.71 10.18
C ARG A 72 11.30 -12.34 10.45
N VAL A 73 12.40 -12.34 11.18
CA VAL A 73 13.30 -11.19 11.26
C VAL A 73 14.72 -11.68 11.01
N GLU A 74 15.41 -11.00 10.12
CA GLU A 74 16.73 -11.39 9.64
C GLU A 74 17.63 -10.16 9.54
N LEU A 75 18.90 -10.36 9.87
CA LEU A 75 19.96 -9.41 9.64
C LEU A 75 20.96 -10.06 8.67
N ARG A 76 21.30 -9.36 7.59
CA ARG A 76 22.21 -9.82 6.53
C ARG A 76 23.38 -8.87 6.38
N THR A 77 24.50 -9.39 5.89
CA THR A 77 25.59 -8.56 5.38
C THR A 77 25.22 -7.98 4.01
N ALA A 78 25.96 -6.97 3.55
CA ALA A 78 25.86 -6.48 2.17
C ALA A 78 26.11 -7.57 1.10
N GLY A 79 26.78 -8.67 1.45
CA GLY A 79 26.96 -9.85 0.58
C GLY A 79 25.74 -10.76 0.50
N GLY A 80 24.71 -10.51 1.32
CA GLY A 80 23.49 -11.30 1.40
C GLY A 80 23.55 -12.47 2.40
N ASP A 81 24.65 -12.65 3.12
CA ASP A 81 24.76 -13.69 4.14
C ASP A 81 24.02 -13.32 5.41
N ALA A 82 23.19 -14.22 5.92
CA ALA A 82 22.50 -14.03 7.18
C ALA A 82 23.49 -14.07 8.35
N VAL A 83 23.57 -12.97 9.12
CA VAL A 83 24.38 -12.90 10.35
C VAL A 83 23.55 -13.26 11.59
N TRP A 84 22.24 -13.09 11.51
CA TRP A 84 21.29 -13.47 12.54
C TRP A 84 19.89 -13.66 11.91
N ARG A 85 19.14 -14.67 12.35
CA ARG A 85 17.78 -14.93 11.85
C ARG A 85 16.95 -15.62 12.92
N ILE A 86 15.76 -15.10 13.13
CA ILE A 86 14.69 -15.72 13.93
C ILE A 86 13.46 -15.93 13.05
N THR A 87 12.76 -17.05 13.23
CA THR A 87 11.50 -17.35 12.53
C THR A 87 10.42 -17.84 13.49
N ALA A 88 9.16 -17.54 13.18
CA ALA A 88 8.00 -17.95 13.95
C ALA A 88 6.93 -18.53 13.02
N ARG A 89 6.58 -19.81 13.24
CA ARG A 89 5.58 -20.50 12.41
C ARG A 89 4.18 -19.87 12.50
N LYS A 90 3.80 -19.35 13.67
CA LYS A 90 2.51 -18.67 13.89
C LYS A 90 2.62 -17.15 13.75
N GLY A 91 3.83 -16.63 13.59
CA GLY A 91 4.17 -15.22 13.73
C GLY A 91 3.94 -14.64 15.14
N SER A 92 4.51 -13.47 15.41
CA SER A 92 4.27 -12.70 16.64
C SER A 92 3.53 -11.40 16.37
N ILE A 93 2.93 -10.86 17.44
CA ILE A 93 2.34 -9.52 17.49
C ILE A 93 3.33 -8.45 17.94
N ASP A 94 4.54 -8.85 18.34
CA ASP A 94 5.59 -7.92 18.75
C ASP A 94 6.00 -7.02 17.59
N GLU A 95 6.44 -5.80 17.93
CA GLU A 95 6.86 -4.79 16.95
C GLU A 95 8.34 -4.45 17.08
N ARG A 96 9.01 -5.00 18.10
CA ARG A 96 10.42 -4.73 18.44
C ARG A 96 11.17 -6.03 18.65
N TYR A 97 12.24 -6.22 17.89
CA TYR A 97 13.07 -7.42 17.90
C TYR A 97 14.53 -7.05 18.19
N VAL A 98 15.00 -7.36 19.40
CA VAL A 98 16.38 -7.07 19.82
C VAL A 98 17.32 -8.12 19.23
N VAL A 99 18.32 -7.68 18.47
CA VAL A 99 19.19 -8.59 17.71
C VAL A 99 20.16 -9.30 18.65
N GLY A 100 20.13 -10.64 18.58
CA GLY A 100 20.95 -11.53 19.39
C GLY A 100 20.47 -11.73 20.83
N ALA A 101 19.39 -11.08 21.26
CA ALA A 101 18.78 -11.34 22.57
C ALA A 101 17.94 -12.63 22.56
N ASP A 102 17.38 -12.98 23.72
CA ASP A 102 16.45 -14.11 23.85
C ASP A 102 15.28 -13.96 22.86
N GLU A 103 14.92 -15.06 22.20
CA GLU A 103 13.85 -15.04 21.21
C GLU A 103 12.49 -14.65 21.85
N PRO A 104 11.70 -13.81 21.16
CA PRO A 104 10.33 -13.57 21.56
C PRO A 104 9.47 -14.84 21.51
N LEU A 105 8.33 -14.83 22.19
CA LEU A 105 7.48 -16.01 22.30
C LEU A 105 7.07 -16.57 20.93
N GLY A 106 7.40 -17.84 20.68
CA GLY A 106 7.03 -18.55 19.46
C GLY A 106 8.00 -18.35 18.28
N PHE A 107 9.06 -17.56 18.48
CA PHE A 107 10.21 -17.54 17.58
C PHE A 107 11.20 -18.66 17.92
N VAL A 108 11.96 -19.06 16.91
CA VAL A 108 13.12 -19.94 17.02
C VAL A 108 14.28 -19.26 16.31
N THR A 109 15.44 -19.27 16.95
CA THR A 109 16.68 -18.81 16.34
C THR A 109 17.19 -19.84 15.32
N GLU A 110 17.15 -19.49 14.03
CA GLU A 110 17.67 -20.34 12.95
C GLU A 110 19.14 -20.06 12.66
N VAL A 111 19.54 -18.79 12.72
CA VAL A 111 20.93 -18.36 12.54
C VAL A 111 21.32 -17.55 13.78
N PRO A 112 22.17 -18.09 14.67
CA PRO A 112 22.58 -17.38 15.86
C PRO A 112 23.57 -16.27 15.50
N LEU A 113 23.52 -15.19 16.27
CA LEU A 113 24.46 -14.08 16.14
C LEU A 113 25.86 -14.55 16.55
N ARG A 114 26.81 -14.53 15.60
CA ARG A 114 28.18 -15.02 15.84
C ARG A 114 29.13 -13.96 16.37
N SER A 115 28.91 -12.70 16.02
CA SER A 115 29.68 -11.56 16.49
C SER A 115 28.73 -10.61 17.18
N PRO A 116 29.05 -10.12 18.40
CA PRO A 116 28.25 -9.11 19.07
C PRO A 116 28.02 -7.93 18.15
N ARG A 117 29.05 -7.39 17.50
CA ARG A 117 28.91 -6.26 16.58
C ARG A 117 29.29 -6.70 15.15
N PRO A 118 28.32 -7.06 14.29
CA PRO A 118 28.62 -7.33 12.90
C PRO A 118 29.13 -6.06 12.22
N ALA A 119 30.25 -6.18 11.51
CA ALA A 119 30.93 -5.04 10.88
C ALA A 119 30.47 -4.81 9.44
N GLY A 120 30.59 -3.57 8.99
CA GLY A 120 30.23 -3.16 7.63
C GLY A 120 28.73 -2.95 7.46
N ARG A 121 28.32 -2.64 6.22
CA ARG A 121 26.93 -2.35 5.88
C ARG A 121 26.06 -3.60 6.05
N LEU A 122 24.93 -3.42 6.74
CA LEU A 122 23.98 -4.46 7.06
C LEU A 122 22.63 -4.18 6.40
N GLU A 123 21.85 -5.24 6.23
CA GLU A 123 20.47 -5.20 5.76
C GLU A 123 19.59 -5.91 6.79
N ALA A 124 18.66 -5.19 7.42
CA ALA A 124 17.61 -5.80 8.20
C ALA A 124 16.43 -6.13 7.27
N VAL A 125 15.86 -7.31 7.44
CA VAL A 125 14.74 -7.82 6.67
C VAL A 125 13.69 -8.37 7.62
N ALA A 126 12.44 -8.01 7.41
CA ALA A 126 11.32 -8.58 8.15
C ALA A 126 10.28 -9.16 7.18
N SER A 127 9.67 -10.28 7.55
CA SER A 127 8.53 -10.85 6.84
C SER A 127 7.30 -10.82 7.70
N VAL A 128 6.20 -10.33 7.13
CA VAL A 128 4.93 -10.13 7.82
C VAL A 128 3.83 -10.89 7.07
N ALA A 129 3.14 -11.78 7.78
CA ALA A 129 1.99 -12.51 7.27
C ALA A 129 0.70 -11.74 7.57
N GLY A 130 -0.02 -11.33 6.53
CA GLY A 130 -1.38 -10.77 6.62
C GLY A 130 -2.43 -11.82 6.29
N GLY A 131 -3.62 -11.75 6.91
CA GLY A 131 -4.72 -12.75 6.86
C GLY A 131 -5.37 -13.04 5.49
N GLY A 132 -4.59 -13.18 4.44
CA GLY A 132 -5.00 -13.51 3.07
C GLY A 132 -4.01 -13.09 1.97
N SER A 133 -2.89 -12.44 2.31
CA SER A 133 -1.88 -11.97 1.33
C SER A 133 -0.59 -12.77 1.43
N ALA A 134 0.20 -12.76 0.36
CA ALA A 134 1.57 -13.26 0.37
C ALA A 134 2.40 -12.53 1.46
N ASP A 135 3.39 -13.21 2.03
CA ASP A 135 4.29 -12.61 3.03
C ASP A 135 4.89 -11.31 2.46
N VAL A 136 4.64 -10.20 3.14
CA VAL A 136 5.23 -8.91 2.80
C VAL A 136 6.65 -8.90 3.36
N VAL A 137 7.64 -8.60 2.50
CA VAL A 137 9.05 -8.56 2.88
C VAL A 137 9.54 -7.12 2.82
N ASP A 138 9.77 -6.53 3.99
CA ASP A 138 10.36 -5.22 4.15
C ASP A 138 11.86 -5.32 4.42
N ARG A 139 12.62 -4.33 3.95
CA ARG A 139 14.08 -4.29 4.11
C ARG A 139 14.59 -2.87 4.34
N VAL A 140 15.64 -2.75 5.15
CA VAL A 140 16.35 -1.49 5.36
C VAL A 140 17.85 -1.77 5.39
N VAL A 141 18.59 -1.00 4.61
CA VAL A 141 20.05 -1.09 4.54
C VAL A 141 20.64 0.03 5.38
N PHE A 142 21.59 -0.29 6.25
CA PHE A 142 22.16 0.66 7.18
C PHE A 142 23.62 0.37 7.51
N ASP A 143 24.30 1.38 8.05
CA ASP A 143 25.57 1.22 8.72
C ASP A 143 25.30 1.07 10.22
N PRO A 144 25.73 -0.03 10.89
CA PRO A 144 25.51 -0.22 12.32
C PRO A 144 26.11 0.91 13.18
N ASP A 145 27.14 1.60 12.69
CA ASP A 145 27.76 2.72 13.40
C ASP A 145 26.99 4.04 13.23
N ALA A 146 26.08 4.11 12.25
CA ALA A 146 25.18 5.24 12.02
C ALA A 146 23.83 5.11 12.76
N VAL A 147 23.59 3.99 13.45
CA VAL A 147 22.35 3.80 14.23
C VAL A 147 22.35 4.78 15.40
N PRO A 148 21.36 5.68 15.49
CA PRO A 148 21.36 6.73 16.49
C PRO A 148 21.14 6.15 17.89
N SER A 149 21.85 6.71 18.87
CA SER A 149 21.61 6.46 20.29
C SER A 149 20.56 7.43 20.83
N GLY A 150 19.95 7.11 21.98
CA GLY A 150 19.00 8.02 22.64
C GLY A 150 17.55 7.94 22.15
N GLY A 151 17.18 6.84 21.48
CA GLY A 151 15.78 6.54 21.15
C GLY A 151 15.31 6.96 19.76
N ALA A 152 16.11 7.72 19.00
CA ALA A 152 15.83 7.97 17.59
C ALA A 152 15.90 6.67 16.76
N VAL A 153 15.29 6.68 15.58
CA VAL A 153 15.21 5.51 14.71
C VAL A 153 15.81 5.84 13.33
N LEU A 154 16.50 4.88 12.75
CA LEU A 154 16.98 4.95 11.38
C LEU A 154 15.92 4.32 10.47
N TYR A 155 15.33 5.14 9.61
CA TYR A 155 14.22 4.79 8.74
C TYR A 155 14.52 5.28 7.32
N GLN A 156 14.56 4.36 6.36
CA GLN A 156 14.89 4.66 4.94
C GLN A 156 16.21 5.44 4.71
N GLY A 157 17.15 5.34 5.65
CA GLY A 157 18.44 6.04 5.58
C GLY A 157 18.46 7.40 6.30
N ASP A 158 17.31 7.87 6.80
CA ASP A 158 17.19 9.09 7.58
C ASP A 158 17.01 8.78 9.07
N VAL A 159 17.53 9.66 9.93
CA VAL A 159 17.29 9.61 11.37
C VAL A 159 16.00 10.37 11.65
N VAL A 160 15.00 9.68 12.18
CA VAL A 160 13.69 10.26 12.50
C VAL A 160 13.32 10.01 13.97
N GLU A 161 12.46 10.88 14.50
CA GLU A 161 11.85 10.70 15.82
C GLU A 161 10.90 9.49 15.79
N PRO A 162 10.78 8.72 16.89
CA PRO A 162 9.93 7.52 16.96
C PRO A 162 8.48 7.78 16.54
N GLY A 163 7.90 8.90 16.98
CA GLY A 163 6.52 9.25 16.63
C GLY A 163 6.33 9.56 15.13
N ALA A 164 7.36 10.08 14.46
CA ALA A 164 7.31 10.32 13.01
C ALA A 164 7.41 8.99 12.24
N PHE A 165 8.21 8.05 12.74
CA PHE A 165 8.26 6.70 12.21
C PHE A 165 6.93 5.95 12.38
N GLU A 166 6.32 5.98 13.57
CA GLU A 166 5.02 5.31 13.79
C GLU A 166 3.93 5.85 12.86
N ALA A 167 3.88 7.17 12.67
CA ALA A 167 2.93 7.79 11.74
C ALA A 167 3.21 7.40 10.28
N GLY A 168 4.47 7.46 9.84
CA GLY A 168 4.88 7.10 8.48
C GLY A 168 4.68 5.61 8.18
N ALA A 169 5.03 4.76 9.13
CA ALA A 169 4.88 3.33 9.00
C ALA A 169 3.41 2.90 9.05
N ALA A 170 2.55 3.52 9.86
CA ALA A 170 1.11 3.25 9.84
C ALA A 170 0.47 3.60 8.48
N ALA A 171 0.92 4.69 7.85
CA ALA A 171 0.48 5.07 6.50
C ALA A 171 1.00 4.09 5.45
N ALA A 172 2.27 3.69 5.53
CA ALA A 172 2.84 2.66 4.66
C ALA A 172 2.22 1.28 4.90
N ALA A 173 1.74 1.04 6.12
CA ALA A 173 1.18 -0.23 6.56
C ALA A 173 -0.19 -0.54 5.96
N ASP A 174 -0.86 0.47 5.39
CA ASP A 174 -2.27 0.38 4.99
C ASP A 174 -3.12 -0.26 6.10
N CYS A 175 -2.80 0.08 7.36
CA CYS A 175 -3.50 -0.42 8.54
C CYS A 175 -4.92 0.13 8.69
N ALA A 176 -5.41 0.86 7.68
CA ALA A 176 -6.81 1.12 7.47
C ALA A 176 -7.54 -0.22 7.30
N GLU A 177 -8.05 -0.69 8.43
CA GLU A 177 -9.03 -1.76 8.55
C GLU A 177 -10.05 -1.67 7.41
N SER A 178 -9.93 -2.55 6.40
CA SER A 178 -11.01 -2.82 5.47
C SER A 178 -11.44 -1.68 4.52
N ASP A 179 -10.56 -1.26 3.61
CA ASP A 179 -10.99 -0.71 2.30
C ASP A 179 -11.38 -1.80 1.29
N ARG A 180 -11.57 -3.06 1.73
CA ARG A 180 -12.26 -4.09 0.94
C ARG A 180 -13.70 -3.68 0.60
N GLY A 181 -14.32 -2.82 1.41
CA GLY A 181 -15.62 -2.22 1.11
C GLY A 181 -15.52 -1.15 0.01
N LEU A 182 -14.51 -0.28 0.09
CA LEU A 182 -14.33 0.81 -0.87
C LEU A 182 -13.81 0.32 -2.22
N GLY A 183 -12.97 -0.72 -2.30
CA GLY A 183 -12.53 -1.27 -3.59
C GLY A 183 -13.70 -1.79 -4.43
N LEU A 184 -14.56 -2.64 -3.87
CA LEU A 184 -15.72 -3.19 -4.59
C LEU A 184 -16.78 -2.12 -4.88
N VAL A 185 -17.03 -1.21 -3.94
CA VAL A 185 -17.97 -0.10 -4.13
C VAL A 185 -17.44 0.88 -5.19
N THR A 186 -16.14 1.15 -5.21
CA THR A 186 -15.49 1.99 -6.23
C THR A 186 -15.57 1.33 -7.60
N TRP A 187 -15.28 0.03 -7.71
CA TRP A 187 -15.42 -0.71 -8.97
C TRP A 187 -16.88 -0.76 -9.46
N LEU A 188 -17.85 -0.94 -8.56
CA LEU A 188 -19.26 -0.85 -8.89
C LEU A 188 -19.65 0.57 -9.35
N PHE A 189 -19.10 1.61 -8.72
CA PHE A 189 -19.31 3.00 -9.12
C PHE A 189 -18.73 3.26 -10.51
N VAL A 190 -17.51 2.78 -10.79
CA VAL A 190 -16.84 2.87 -12.09
C VAL A 190 -17.63 2.11 -13.17
N ALA A 191 -18.14 0.93 -12.87
CA ALA A 191 -18.95 0.15 -13.80
C ALA A 191 -20.29 0.85 -14.10
N ALA A 192 -20.97 1.36 -13.07
CA ALA A 192 -22.20 2.13 -13.24
C ALA A 192 -21.97 3.41 -14.04
N ALA A 193 -20.88 4.14 -13.76
CA ALA A 193 -20.44 5.31 -14.49
C ALA A 193 -20.26 5.01 -15.99
N THR A 194 -19.51 3.95 -16.28
CA THR A 194 -19.22 3.51 -17.64
C THR A 194 -20.49 3.12 -18.38
N GLY A 195 -21.42 2.44 -17.71
CA GLY A 195 -22.74 2.10 -18.24
C GLY A 195 -23.50 3.35 -18.70
N VAL A 196 -23.57 4.39 -17.86
CA VAL A 196 -24.23 5.67 -18.19
C VAL A 196 -23.58 6.32 -19.41
N VAL A 197 -22.24 6.35 -19.48
CA VAL A 197 -21.50 6.90 -20.63
C VAL A 197 -21.82 6.13 -21.91
N ILE A 198 -21.80 4.79 -21.88
CA ILE A 198 -22.10 3.95 -23.04
C ILE A 198 -23.54 4.18 -23.52
N THR A 199 -24.52 4.23 -22.60
CA THR A 199 -25.91 4.51 -22.94
C THR A 199 -26.08 5.90 -23.56
N TYR A 200 -25.40 6.91 -23.03
CA TYR A 200 -25.45 8.26 -23.58
C TYR A 200 -24.85 8.31 -25.00
N VAL A 201 -23.65 7.74 -25.20
CA VAL A 201 -23.00 7.71 -26.52
C VAL A 201 -23.84 6.95 -27.53
N THR A 202 -24.41 5.80 -27.16
CA THR A 202 -25.30 5.06 -28.07
C THR A 202 -26.57 5.82 -28.43
N MET A 203 -27.15 6.57 -27.49
CA MET A 203 -28.29 7.45 -27.76
C MET A 203 -27.93 8.57 -28.73
N VAL A 204 -26.77 9.22 -28.56
CA VAL A 204 -26.26 10.27 -29.47
C VAL A 204 -25.99 9.70 -30.86
N VAL A 205 -25.31 8.54 -30.96
CA VAL A 205 -25.02 7.90 -32.25
C VAL A 205 -26.30 7.52 -32.99
N ARG A 206 -27.30 6.96 -32.29
CA ARG A 206 -28.61 6.65 -32.91
C ARG A 206 -29.32 7.90 -33.40
N TYR A 207 -29.30 8.97 -32.61
CA TYR A 207 -29.90 10.25 -32.99
C TYR A 207 -29.28 10.82 -34.27
N TRP A 208 -27.95 10.82 -34.37
CA TRP A 208 -27.26 11.29 -35.57
C TRP A 208 -27.46 10.36 -36.77
N LYS A 209 -27.42 9.04 -36.57
CA LYS A 209 -27.63 8.07 -37.65
C LYS A 209 -29.02 8.20 -38.28
N GLY A 210 -30.07 8.36 -37.47
CA GLY A 210 -31.44 8.60 -37.95
C GLY A 210 -31.60 9.93 -38.69
N ARG A 211 -30.79 10.94 -38.36
CA ARG A 211 -30.79 12.22 -39.07
C ARG A 211 -30.12 12.14 -40.44
N THR A 212 -29.09 11.30 -40.57
CA THR A 212 -28.33 11.13 -41.82
C THR A 212 -28.97 10.15 -42.81
N SER A 213 -29.79 9.20 -42.35
CA SER A 213 -30.40 8.18 -43.22
C SER A 213 -31.66 8.66 -43.95
N GLY A 214 -32.23 9.82 -43.60
CA GLY A 214 -33.36 10.40 -44.31
C GLY A 214 -34.64 9.56 -44.31
N GLU A 215 -34.72 8.53 -43.46
CA GLU A 215 -35.93 7.73 -43.31
C GLU A 215 -36.94 8.51 -42.43
N PRO A 216 -38.14 8.80 -42.95
CA PRO A 216 -39.22 9.35 -42.14
C PRO A 216 -39.67 8.30 -41.13
N TRP A 217 -39.70 8.68 -39.87
CA TRP A 217 -40.33 7.95 -38.77
C TRP A 217 -41.87 7.97 -38.87
#